data_AF-A0A539DQI7-F1
#
_entry.id   AF-A0A539DQI7-F1
#
_cell.length_a   1.000
_cell.length_b   1.000
_cell.length_c   1.000
_cell.angle_alpha   90.00
_cell.angle_beta   90.00
_cell.angle_gamma   90.00
#
_symmetry.space_group_name_H-M   'P 1'
#
loop_
_entity.id
_entity.type
_entity.pdbx_description
1 polymer ?
#
loop_
_entity_poly.entity_id
_entity_poly.type
_entity_poly.pdbx_seq_one_letter_code
_entity_poly.pdbx_strand_id
1 'polypeptide(L)'
;MFNKYLYILSATALLALNTGCTLFDSSAQLGADHGMAPSSRGPTPEWYAKHYNRPRGIGEAIRMDRLALWDNPTGSYVYTIRGLITARYHPWQHTLKIKDETQVKEGTADCHWSADGALNANNTPASCSHLLNELAQELNVLE
;
A
#
# COMPACT_ATOMS: atom_id res chain seq x y z
N MET A 1 50.13 40.95 -3.92
CA MET A 1 51.09 40.91 -2.80
C MET A 1 51.16 39.47 -2.31
N PHE A 2 52.37 38.89 -2.37
CA PHE A 2 52.65 37.52 -1.94
C PHE A 2 52.65 37.45 -0.40
N ASN A 3 52.06 36.40 0.17
CA ASN A 3 52.58 35.89 1.43
C ASN A 3 52.50 34.36 1.46
N LYS A 4 53.69 33.76 1.45
CA LYS A 4 53.98 32.34 1.65
C LYS A 4 54.11 32.12 3.16
N TYR A 5 53.40 31.16 3.74
CA TYR A 5 53.94 30.40 4.87
C TYR A 5 53.58 28.92 4.75
N LEU A 6 54.59 28.15 5.11
CA LEU A 6 54.88 26.77 4.78
C LEU A 6 54.66 25.93 6.04
N TYR A 7 53.95 24.81 5.90
CA TYR A 7 53.97 23.52 6.62
C TYR A 7 54.58 23.43 8.03
N ILE A 8 53.93 22.66 8.92
CA ILE A 8 54.51 21.47 9.60
C ILE A 8 53.37 20.58 10.13
N LEU A 9 53.52 19.28 9.89
CA LEU A 9 52.71 18.17 10.39
C LEU A 9 52.88 17.97 11.91
N SER A 10 51.82 17.54 12.59
CA SER A 10 51.95 16.58 13.68
C SER A 10 50.72 15.69 13.72
N ALA A 11 50.92 14.43 13.34
CA ALA A 11 49.97 13.34 13.51
C ALA A 11 49.78 13.06 15.01
N THR A 12 48.53 12.89 15.43
CA THR A 12 48.23 12.02 16.57
C THR A 12 46.92 11.32 16.28
N ALA A 13 47.06 10.05 15.92
CA ALA A 13 45.97 9.10 15.85
C ALA A 13 45.35 8.93 17.25
N LEU A 14 44.03 9.01 17.34
CA LEU A 14 43.29 8.26 18.35
C LEU A 14 42.32 7.33 17.60
N LEU A 15 42.70 6.06 17.54
CA LEU A 15 41.74 4.98 17.33
C LEU A 15 40.77 4.97 18.52
N ALA A 16 39.48 5.08 18.25
CA ALA A 16 38.45 4.48 19.08
C ALA A 16 37.64 3.52 18.20
N LEU A 17 38.13 2.27 18.13
CA LEU A 17 37.30 1.11 17.87
C LEU A 17 36.37 0.94 19.06
N ASN A 18 35.05 0.97 18.83
CA ASN A 18 34.05 0.10 19.45
C ASN A 18 32.69 0.46 18.86
N THR A 19 32.26 -0.31 17.87
CA THR A 19 31.22 -1.35 18.04
C THR A 19 29.88 -0.79 18.48
N GLY A 20 28.95 -0.82 17.53
CA GLY A 20 27.63 -1.39 17.76
C GLY A 20 26.79 -0.73 18.85
N CYS A 21 26.21 0.42 18.53
CA CYS A 21 24.84 0.73 18.91
C CYS A 21 24.24 1.66 17.86
N THR A 22 24.06 1.15 16.65
CA THR A 22 22.86 1.52 15.88
C THR A 22 21.68 0.95 16.66
N LEU A 23 21.32 1.63 17.75
CA LEU A 23 20.12 1.34 18.51
C LEU A 23 18.96 1.65 17.59
N PHE A 24 18.50 0.58 16.94
CA PHE A 24 17.12 0.35 16.58
C PHE A 24 16.41 1.63 16.13
N ASP A 25 16.62 1.97 14.86
CA ASP A 25 15.59 2.65 14.09
C ASP A 25 14.44 1.65 13.90
N SER A 26 13.76 1.38 15.02
CA SER A 26 12.55 0.58 15.11
C SER A 26 11.39 1.53 15.34
N SER A 27 11.27 2.51 14.45
CA SER A 27 10.05 2.54 13.65
C SER A 27 10.11 1.35 12.68
N ALA A 28 10.04 0.09 13.11
CA ALA A 28 8.73 -0.51 13.35
C ALA A 28 7.67 0.36 12.68
N GLN A 29 7.66 0.23 11.35
CA GLN A 29 6.64 0.72 10.48
C GLN A 29 5.34 0.22 11.09
N LEU A 30 4.75 1.07 11.94
CA LEU A 30 3.37 1.02 12.39
C LEU A 30 2.58 1.31 11.13
N GLY A 31 2.60 0.33 10.21
CA GLY A 31 1.60 0.21 9.18
C GLY A 31 0.27 0.24 9.91
N ALA A 32 -0.68 0.94 9.32
CA ALA A 32 -2.02 1.13 9.84
C ALA A 32 -2.76 -0.21 9.87
N ASP A 33 -2.32 -1.13 10.74
CA ASP A 33 -2.98 -2.40 10.99
C ASP A 33 -4.28 -2.20 11.79
N HIS A 34 -4.67 -0.94 12.05
CA HIS A 34 -5.90 -0.51 12.72
C HIS A 34 -6.23 -1.34 13.97
N GLY A 35 -5.19 -1.74 14.72
CA GLY A 35 -5.30 -2.56 15.94
C GLY A 35 -5.08 -4.06 15.74
N MET A 36 -4.77 -4.53 14.53
CA MET A 36 -4.39 -5.91 14.25
C MET A 36 -2.92 -6.16 14.64
N ALA A 37 -2.64 -7.29 15.30
CA ALA A 37 -1.28 -7.64 15.70
C ALA A 37 -0.35 -7.85 14.48
N PRO A 38 0.97 -7.57 14.59
CA PRO A 38 1.93 -7.80 13.50
C PRO A 38 1.96 -9.24 12.96
N SER A 39 1.69 -10.23 13.82
CA SER A 39 1.56 -11.66 13.44
C SER A 39 0.37 -11.92 12.50
N SER A 40 -0.59 -11.01 12.47
CA SER A 40 -1.77 -11.06 11.62
C SER A 40 -1.56 -10.41 10.25
N ARG A 41 -0.33 -9.96 9.93
CA ARG A 41 -0.03 -9.34 8.64
C ARG A 41 -0.23 -10.30 7.46
N GLY A 42 -0.17 -11.62 7.68
CA GLY A 42 -0.40 -12.61 6.64
C GLY A 42 0.65 -12.58 5.53
N PRO A 43 0.48 -13.36 4.45
CA PRO A 43 1.30 -13.31 3.24
C PRO A 43 1.25 -11.96 2.51
N THR A 44 2.18 -11.73 1.58
CA THR A 44 2.22 -10.48 0.80
C THR A 44 1.08 -10.40 -0.23
N PRO A 45 0.70 -9.19 -0.69
CA PRO A 45 -0.26 -9.00 -1.78
C PRO A 45 0.00 -9.86 -3.03
N GLU A 46 1.27 -10.03 -3.42
CA GLU A 46 1.70 -10.85 -4.56
C GLU A 46 1.42 -12.33 -4.32
N TRP A 47 1.62 -12.79 -3.09
CA TRP A 47 1.27 -14.16 -2.74
C TRP A 47 -0.23 -14.40 -2.92
N TYR A 48 -1.08 -13.47 -2.46
CA TYR A 48 -2.54 -13.58 -2.65
C TYR A 48 -2.95 -13.50 -4.11
N ALA A 49 -2.35 -12.60 -4.89
CA ALA A 49 -2.59 -12.48 -6.32
C ALA A 49 -2.29 -13.80 -7.07
N LYS A 50 -1.15 -14.41 -6.73
CA LYS A 50 -0.67 -15.66 -7.34
C LYS A 50 -1.52 -16.87 -6.96
N HIS A 51 -1.97 -16.98 -5.71
CA HIS A 51 -2.66 -18.18 -5.21
C HIS A 51 -4.18 -18.12 -5.37
N TYR A 52 -4.74 -16.92 -5.56
CA TYR A 52 -6.17 -16.75 -5.74
C TYR A 52 -6.48 -15.98 -7.02
N ASN A 53 -6.36 -14.66 -6.98
CA ASN A 53 -6.63 -13.79 -8.12
C ASN A 53 -6.10 -12.39 -7.84
N ARG A 54 -5.84 -11.64 -8.92
CA ARG A 54 -5.29 -10.29 -8.86
C ARG A 54 -6.13 -9.31 -8.02
N PRO A 55 -7.48 -9.24 -8.13
CA PRO A 55 -8.29 -8.38 -7.25
C PRO A 55 -8.05 -8.63 -5.77
N ARG A 56 -7.90 -9.90 -5.35
CA ARG A 56 -7.61 -10.23 -3.96
C ARG A 56 -6.24 -9.73 -3.53
N GLY A 57 -5.22 -9.88 -4.37
CA GLY A 57 -3.89 -9.30 -4.09
C GLY A 57 -3.95 -7.78 -3.90
N ILE A 58 -4.64 -7.07 -4.80
CA ILE A 58 -4.81 -5.61 -4.70
C ILE A 58 -5.59 -5.22 -3.44
N GLY A 59 -6.64 -5.97 -3.09
CA GLY A 59 -7.38 -5.75 -1.85
C GLY A 59 -6.52 -5.90 -0.59
N GLU A 60 -5.64 -6.91 -0.56
CA GLU A 60 -4.67 -7.08 0.53
C GLU A 60 -3.63 -5.95 0.55
N ALA A 61 -3.26 -5.39 -0.60
CA ALA A 61 -2.43 -4.19 -0.65
C ALA A 61 -3.14 -2.98 -0.02
N ILE A 62 -4.44 -2.77 -0.30
CA ILE A 62 -5.24 -1.74 0.38
C ILE A 62 -5.22 -1.95 1.89
N ARG A 63 -5.42 -3.19 2.36
CA ARG A 63 -5.41 -3.50 3.79
C ARG A 63 -4.10 -3.11 4.49
N MET A 64 -2.99 -3.21 3.77
CA MET A 64 -1.65 -2.90 4.29
C MET A 64 -1.27 -1.43 4.11
N ASP A 65 -1.99 -0.68 3.28
CA ASP A 65 -1.67 0.71 3.00
C ASP A 65 -2.06 1.63 4.16
N ARG A 66 -1.16 2.55 4.50
CA ARG A 66 -1.32 3.48 5.62
C ARG A 66 -2.42 4.53 5.41
N LEU A 67 -2.82 4.79 4.17
CA LEU A 67 -3.87 5.74 3.80
C LEU A 67 -5.24 5.08 3.74
N ALA A 68 -5.32 3.76 3.79
CA ALA A 68 -6.59 3.08 3.90
C ALA A 68 -7.25 3.39 5.25
N LEU A 69 -8.57 3.55 5.23
CA LEU A 69 -9.40 3.82 6.40
C LEU A 69 -10.28 2.62 6.70
N TRP A 70 -10.32 2.22 7.97
CA TRP A 70 -11.24 1.18 8.42
C TRP A 70 -12.67 1.71 8.59
N ASP A 71 -13.61 1.15 7.84
CA ASP A 71 -15.05 1.39 7.97
C ASP A 71 -15.70 0.29 8.83
N ASN A 72 -15.81 0.59 10.13
CA ASN A 72 -16.40 -0.28 11.15
C ASN A 72 -17.78 -0.85 10.77
N PRO A 73 -18.79 -0.03 10.39
CA PRO A 73 -20.11 -0.52 9.98
C PRO A 73 -20.09 -1.63 8.94
N THR A 74 -19.16 -1.56 7.98
CA THR A 74 -19.08 -2.54 6.88
C THR A 74 -17.99 -3.59 7.06
N GLY A 75 -17.13 -3.44 8.08
CA GLY A 75 -15.95 -4.27 8.26
C GLY A 75 -15.01 -4.26 7.05
N SER A 76 -14.78 -3.10 6.42
CA SER A 76 -14.00 -2.99 5.19
C SER A 76 -12.95 -1.88 5.27
N TYR A 77 -11.87 -2.03 4.52
CA TYR A 77 -10.89 -0.98 4.27
C TYR A 77 -11.34 -0.13 3.09
N VAL A 78 -11.28 1.19 3.23
CA VAL A 78 -11.64 2.16 2.20
C VAL A 78 -10.38 2.92 1.80
N TYR A 79 -10.13 3.03 0.49
CA TYR A 79 -8.99 3.71 -0.08
C TYR A 79 -9.47 4.64 -1.19
N THR A 80 -9.04 5.90 -1.17
CA THR A 80 -9.51 6.91 -2.12
C THR A 80 -8.35 7.56 -2.84
N ILE A 81 -8.35 7.49 -4.17
CA ILE A 81 -7.35 8.11 -5.04
C ILE A 81 -7.87 9.49 -5.45
N ARG A 82 -7.31 10.54 -4.85
CA ARG A 82 -7.56 11.95 -5.23
C ARG A 82 -9.04 12.36 -5.27
N GLY A 83 -9.92 11.65 -4.55
CA GLY A 83 -11.37 11.85 -4.57
C GLY A 83 -12.09 11.38 -5.85
N LEU A 84 -11.38 10.71 -6.76
CA LEU A 84 -11.91 10.28 -8.07
C LEU A 84 -12.24 8.79 -8.09
N ILE A 85 -11.48 7.98 -7.36
CA ILE A 85 -11.68 6.55 -7.27
C ILE A 85 -11.80 6.17 -5.81
N THR A 86 -12.87 5.47 -5.46
CA THR A 86 -13.05 4.88 -4.14
C THR A 86 -13.02 3.37 -4.25
N ALA A 87 -12.01 2.75 -3.64
CA ALA A 87 -11.91 1.31 -3.50
C ALA A 87 -12.30 0.89 -2.08
N ARG A 88 -13.04 -0.21 -1.97
CA ARG A 88 -13.46 -0.82 -0.71
C ARG A 88 -13.14 -2.30 -0.73
N TYR A 89 -12.34 -2.74 0.23
CA TYR A 89 -11.93 -4.12 0.37
C TYR A 89 -12.41 -4.72 1.69
N HIS A 90 -13.13 -5.83 1.62
CA HIS A 90 -13.55 -6.57 2.80
C HIS A 90 -12.60 -7.75 3.06
N PRO A 91 -11.82 -7.74 4.15
CA PRO A 91 -10.73 -8.70 4.36
C PRO A 91 -11.22 -10.13 4.62
N TRP A 92 -12.41 -10.34 5.21
CA TRP A 92 -12.92 -11.70 5.46
C TRP A 92 -13.73 -12.29 4.29
N GLN A 93 -14.45 -11.45 3.55
CA GLN A 93 -15.19 -11.86 2.36
C GLN A 93 -14.31 -11.88 1.10
N HIS A 94 -13.12 -11.27 1.18
CA HIS A 94 -12.20 -11.06 0.06
C HIS A 94 -12.86 -10.40 -1.16
N THR A 95 -13.84 -9.53 -0.91
CA THR A 95 -14.52 -8.77 -1.96
C THR A 95 -13.84 -7.42 -2.15
N LEU A 96 -13.63 -7.04 -3.41
CA LEU A 96 -13.11 -5.73 -3.78
C LEU A 96 -14.16 -4.99 -4.60
N LYS A 97 -14.52 -3.79 -4.17
CA LYS A 97 -15.38 -2.88 -4.92
C LYS A 97 -14.59 -1.64 -5.30
N ILE A 98 -14.65 -1.23 -6.55
CA ILE A 98 -14.05 0.01 -7.02
C ILE A 98 -15.13 0.83 -7.70
N LYS A 99 -15.23 2.09 -7.28
CA LYS A 99 -16.16 3.07 -7.81
C LYS A 99 -15.40 4.24 -8.40
N ASP A 100 -15.79 4.64 -9.61
CA ASP A 100 -15.40 5.92 -10.21
C ASP A 100 -16.39 7.01 -9.76
N GLU A 101 -15.92 7.94 -8.94
CA GLU A 101 -16.71 9.04 -8.38
C GLU A 101 -17.00 10.15 -9.40
N THR A 102 -16.33 10.15 -10.56
CA THR A 102 -16.61 11.12 -11.63
C THR A 102 -17.91 10.80 -12.37
N GLN A 103 -18.39 9.56 -12.27
CA GLN A 103 -19.66 9.11 -12.84
C GLN A 103 -20.79 9.40 -11.82
N VAL A 104 -21.30 10.64 -11.84
CA VAL A 104 -22.25 11.20 -10.85
C VAL A 104 -23.62 10.49 -10.81
N LYS A 105 -23.89 9.52 -11.70
CA LYS A 105 -25.14 8.74 -11.61
C LYS A 105 -24.98 7.62 -10.58
N GLU A 106 -25.77 7.69 -9.50
CA GLU A 106 -25.97 6.59 -8.56
C GLU A 106 -26.12 5.25 -9.31
N GLY A 107 -25.24 4.29 -9.01
CA GLY A 107 -25.29 2.93 -9.53
C GLY A 107 -24.64 2.67 -10.90
N THR A 108 -23.91 3.62 -11.51
CA THR A 108 -23.44 3.48 -12.90
C THR A 108 -21.99 3.05 -13.12
N ALA A 109 -21.12 3.10 -12.11
CA ALA A 109 -19.72 2.70 -12.29
C ALA A 109 -19.15 1.96 -11.07
N ASP A 110 -19.83 0.88 -10.67
CA ASP A 110 -19.33 -0.02 -9.62
C ASP A 110 -18.77 -1.29 -10.27
N CYS A 111 -17.50 -1.57 -9.99
CA CYS A 111 -16.83 -2.81 -10.33
C CYS A 111 -16.65 -3.63 -9.05
N HIS A 112 -17.28 -4.80 -8.96
CA HIS A 112 -17.24 -5.65 -7.79
C HIS A 112 -16.64 -7.00 -8.15
N TRP A 113 -15.49 -7.32 -7.56
CA TRP A 113 -14.88 -8.65 -7.62
C TRP A 113 -15.21 -9.43 -6.36
N SER A 114 -15.69 -10.66 -6.56
CA SER A 114 -15.87 -11.64 -5.49
C SER A 114 -14.55 -12.30 -5.09
N ALA A 115 -14.59 -13.12 -4.03
CA ALA A 115 -13.42 -13.81 -3.48
C ALA A 115 -12.67 -14.69 -4.50
N ASP A 116 -13.39 -15.27 -5.45
CA ASP A 116 -12.90 -16.11 -6.54
C ASP A 116 -12.40 -15.30 -7.76
N GLY A 117 -12.58 -13.97 -7.73
CA GLY A 117 -12.15 -13.06 -8.80
C GLY A 117 -13.19 -12.85 -9.89
N ALA A 118 -14.42 -13.37 -9.73
CA ALA A 118 -15.49 -13.09 -10.69
C ALA A 118 -15.93 -11.62 -10.61
N LEU A 119 -16.07 -10.97 -11.77
CA LEU A 119 -16.49 -9.58 -11.89
C LEU A 119 -18.01 -9.49 -12.01
N ASN A 120 -18.63 -8.74 -11.11
CA ASN A 120 -20.00 -8.25 -11.22
C ASN A 120 -19.94 -6.71 -11.33
N ALA A 121 -20.40 -6.16 -12.45
CA ALA A 121 -20.30 -4.73 -12.70
C ALA A 121 -21.48 -4.21 -13.51
N ASN A 122 -21.83 -2.95 -13.24
CA ASN A 122 -22.71 -2.16 -14.10
C ASN A 122 -21.91 -1.37 -15.16
N ASN A 123 -20.58 -1.45 -15.11
CA ASN A 123 -19.64 -0.89 -16.09
C ASN A 123 -19.11 -1.98 -17.02
N THR A 124 -18.42 -1.60 -18.11
CA THR A 124 -17.81 -2.59 -19.01
C THR A 124 -16.63 -3.30 -18.32
N PRO A 125 -16.36 -4.58 -18.64
CA PRO A 125 -15.19 -5.29 -18.11
C PRO A 125 -13.85 -4.58 -18.39
N ALA A 126 -13.74 -3.86 -19.50
CA ALA A 126 -12.56 -3.09 -19.86
C ALA A 126 -12.37 -1.89 -18.91
N SER A 127 -13.44 -1.13 -18.64
CA SER A 127 -13.41 -0.03 -17.67
C SER A 127 -13.04 -0.53 -16.27
N CYS A 128 -13.60 -1.65 -15.84
CA CYS A 128 -13.27 -2.24 -14.54
C CYS A 128 -11.81 -2.71 -14.47
N SER A 129 -11.30 -3.29 -15.55
CA SER A 129 -9.89 -3.68 -15.64
C SER A 129 -8.96 -2.47 -15.58
N HIS A 130 -9.36 -1.34 -16.19
CA HIS A 130 -8.62 -0.09 -16.12
C HIS A 130 -8.58 0.48 -14.70
N LEU A 131 -9.73 0.59 -14.03
CA LEU A 131 -9.79 1.04 -12.63
C LEU A 131 -8.96 0.15 -11.69
N LEU A 132 -8.99 -1.16 -11.91
CA LEU A 132 -8.17 -2.11 -11.15
C LEU A 132 -6.67 -1.89 -11.38
N ASN A 133 -6.27 -1.56 -12.62
CA ASN A 133 -4.88 -1.24 -12.94
C ASN A 133 -4.43 0.08 -12.31
N GLU A 134 -5.25 1.12 -12.35
CA GLU A 134 -4.92 2.41 -11.72
C GLU A 134 -4.75 2.26 -10.22
N LEU A 135 -5.62 1.47 -9.57
CA LEU A 135 -5.49 1.16 -8.16
C LEU A 135 -4.21 0.37 -7.85
N ALA A 136 -3.85 -0.61 -8.69
CA ALA A 136 -2.61 -1.38 -8.54
C ALA A 136 -1.37 -0.48 -8.66
N GLN A 137 -1.38 0.46 -9.62
CA GLN A 137 -0.30 1.42 -9.83
C GLN A 137 -0.15 2.38 -8.65
N GLU A 138 -1.25 2.94 -8.13
CA GLU A 138 -1.20 3.85 -6.98
C GLU A 138 -0.65 3.15 -5.72
N LEU A 139 -1.02 1.89 -5.52
CA LEU A 139 -0.51 1.05 -4.44
C LEU A 139 0.92 0.52 -4.69
N ASN A 140 1.48 0.75 -5.89
CA ASN A 140 2.76 0.22 -6.33
C ASN A 140 2.86 -1.31 -6.16
N VAL A 141 1.82 -2.03 -6.58
CA VAL A 141 1.74 -3.49 -6.52
C VAL A 141 1.34 -4.08 -7.87
N LEU A 142 1.83 -5.29 -8.16
CA LEU A 142 1.30 -6.15 -9.23
C LEU A 142 1.27 -5.49 -10.63
N GLU A 143 2.41 -4.90 -11.02
CA GLU A 143 2.68 -4.39 -12.37
C GLU A 143 2.49 -5.44 -13.46
#